data_AF-A0A3D1RAV9-F1
#
_entry.id   AF-A0A3D1RAV9-F1
#
_cell.length_a   1.000
_cell.length_b   1.000
_cell.length_c   1.000
_cell.angle_alpha   90.00
_cell.angle_beta   90.00
_cell.angle_gamma   90.00
#
_symmetry.space_group_name_H-M   'P 1'
#
loop_
_entity.id
_entity.type
_entity.pdbx_description
1 polymer ?
#
loop_
_entity_poly.entity_id
_entity_poly.type
_entity_poly.pdbx_seq_one_letter_code
_entity_poly.pdbx_strand_id
1 'polypeptide(L)'
;GVVADAGTHHDAGTGGPDAGVVDSCDDIGADPCLSNLDCAYNEVCGELSEGAAIGCCVLGTRGQGQPGETCTRGADCEIGLCLERDDGALFCSGECEGDLNCPVTMKCDDVFGWCLPRRTDEPLEGCWQLSLDQCFENENCPPDGRCENMGTAENEVFCCTRGARGTKGVGEACASELECEYGRCLGGLCSAACDFNTDPCPEATMYCDTIRERCEPL
;
A
#
# COMPACT_ATOMS: atom_id res chain seq x y z
N GLY A 1 -42.45 5.21 -45.29
CA GLY A 1 -41.28 6.00 -45.70
C GLY A 1 -40.21 5.73 -44.68
N VAL A 2 -39.16 5.04 -45.10
CA VAL A 2 -38.03 4.60 -44.27
C VAL A 2 -37.06 5.77 -44.20
N VAL A 3 -36.63 6.18 -43.00
CA VAL A 3 -35.52 7.13 -42.83
C VAL A 3 -34.28 6.29 -42.58
N ALA A 4 -33.30 6.40 -43.47
CA ALA A 4 -32.03 5.71 -43.41
C ALA A 4 -31.11 6.43 -42.41
N ASP A 5 -30.53 5.64 -41.50
CA ASP A 5 -29.49 6.05 -40.58
C ASP A 5 -28.13 5.86 -41.26
N ALA A 6 -27.29 6.88 -41.25
CA ALA A 6 -26.00 6.90 -41.92
C ALA A 6 -24.91 6.52 -40.92
N GLY A 7 -24.56 5.22 -40.90
CA GLY A 7 -23.37 4.74 -40.21
C GLY A 7 -22.10 5.17 -40.94
N THR A 8 -21.19 5.84 -40.25
CA THR A 8 -19.81 6.02 -40.68
C THR A 8 -18.98 4.84 -40.18
N HIS A 9 -18.57 3.99 -41.12
CA HIS A 9 -17.52 2.99 -40.95
C HIS A 9 -16.17 3.70 -40.77
N HIS A 10 -15.44 3.38 -39.70
CA HIS A 10 -14.00 3.63 -39.62
C HIS A 10 -13.25 2.39 -40.11
N ASP A 11 -12.56 2.57 -41.24
CA ASP A 11 -11.69 1.59 -41.86
C ASP A 11 -10.46 1.33 -40.98
N ALA A 12 -10.23 0.05 -40.65
CA ALA A 12 -8.96 -0.42 -40.09
C ALA A 12 -7.89 -0.45 -41.21
N GLY A 13 -7.09 0.61 -41.28
CA GLY A 13 -5.95 0.71 -42.19
C GLY A 13 -4.69 0.03 -41.62
N THR A 14 -4.32 -1.10 -42.19
CA THR A 14 -3.03 -1.78 -41.94
C THR A 14 -1.92 -1.23 -42.86
N GLY A 15 -0.92 -0.54 -42.30
CA GLY A 15 0.49 -0.57 -42.78
C GLY A 15 1.09 0.71 -43.39
N GLY A 16 2.16 1.24 -42.77
CA GLY A 16 3.16 2.12 -43.40
C GLY A 16 3.83 3.14 -42.44
N PRO A 17 5.15 3.42 -42.54
CA PRO A 17 5.97 3.93 -41.44
C PRO A 17 5.99 5.46 -41.40
N ASP A 18 5.26 6.00 -40.44
CA ASP A 18 5.43 7.29 -39.74
C ASP A 18 4.09 7.48 -39.03
N ALA A 19 3.89 6.70 -37.95
CA ALA A 19 2.77 6.94 -37.06
C ALA A 19 3.03 8.32 -36.46
N GLY A 20 2.35 9.33 -37.03
CA GLY A 20 2.40 10.69 -36.51
C GLY A 20 2.17 10.64 -35.02
N VAL A 21 3.01 11.37 -34.28
CA VAL A 21 2.78 11.60 -32.86
C VAL A 21 1.35 12.10 -32.73
N VAL A 22 0.50 11.31 -32.07
CA VAL A 22 -0.88 11.71 -31.80
C VAL A 22 -0.79 12.65 -30.61
N ASP A 23 -0.95 13.95 -30.87
CA ASP A 23 -0.76 14.99 -29.86
C ASP A 23 -1.96 15.07 -28.89
N SER A 24 -3.14 14.59 -29.31
CA SER A 24 -4.36 14.60 -28.50
C SER A 24 -5.35 13.49 -28.84
N CYS A 25 -6.27 13.16 -27.93
CA CYS A 25 -7.36 12.22 -28.21
C CYS A 25 -8.28 12.69 -29.34
N ASP A 26 -8.43 13.99 -29.52
CA ASP A 26 -9.24 14.59 -30.59
C ASP A 26 -8.70 14.23 -31.99
N ASP A 27 -7.37 14.10 -32.14
CA ASP A 27 -6.73 13.76 -33.41
C ASP A 27 -7.09 12.35 -33.90
N ILE A 28 -7.50 11.47 -32.99
CA ILE A 28 -7.96 10.11 -33.27
C ILE A 28 -9.45 9.91 -33.03
N GLY A 29 -10.19 10.99 -32.71
CA GLY A 29 -11.62 10.93 -32.39
C GLY A 29 -11.93 10.05 -31.18
N ALA A 30 -11.02 10.00 -30.21
CA ALA A 30 -11.18 9.28 -28.95
C ALA A 30 -11.53 10.23 -27.80
N ASP A 31 -12.23 9.72 -26.80
CA ASP A 31 -12.47 10.47 -25.56
C ASP A 31 -11.22 10.41 -24.65
N PRO A 32 -10.87 11.51 -23.95
CA PRO A 32 -9.82 11.47 -22.94
C PRO A 32 -10.27 10.63 -21.73
N CYS A 33 -9.32 9.96 -21.10
CA CYS A 33 -9.54 9.12 -19.93
C CYS A 33 -8.42 9.26 -18.91
N LEU A 34 -8.79 9.04 -17.66
CA LEU A 34 -7.86 8.90 -16.53
C LEU A 34 -7.78 7.44 -16.08
N SER A 35 -8.71 6.59 -16.48
CA SER A 35 -8.76 5.17 -16.12
C SER A 35 -9.57 4.37 -17.14
N ASN A 36 -9.52 3.04 -17.06
CA ASN A 36 -10.36 2.20 -17.90
C ASN A 36 -11.85 2.40 -17.61
N LEU A 37 -12.23 2.93 -16.44
CA LEU A 37 -13.64 3.21 -16.10
C LEU A 37 -14.22 4.38 -16.92
N ASP A 38 -13.38 5.28 -17.42
CA ASP A 38 -13.84 6.39 -18.26
C ASP A 38 -14.18 5.93 -19.69
N CYS A 39 -13.73 4.74 -20.08
CA CYS A 39 -13.90 4.20 -21.43
C CYS A 39 -15.08 3.24 -21.52
N ALA A 40 -15.57 3.01 -22.74
CA ALA A 40 -16.57 1.98 -22.97
C ALA A 40 -16.03 0.57 -22.58
N TYR A 41 -16.93 -0.39 -22.40
CA TYR A 41 -16.55 -1.76 -21.99
C TYR A 41 -15.59 -2.45 -22.98
N ASN A 42 -15.67 -2.10 -24.26
CA ASN A 42 -14.81 -2.61 -25.35
C ASN A 42 -13.61 -1.70 -25.66
N GLU A 43 -13.28 -0.80 -24.74
CA GLU A 43 -12.19 0.15 -24.83
C GLU A 43 -11.31 0.10 -23.59
N VAL A 44 -10.09 0.59 -23.76
CA VAL A 44 -9.05 0.68 -22.74
C VAL A 44 -8.47 2.09 -22.74
N CYS A 45 -8.15 2.60 -21.57
CA CYS A 45 -7.46 3.87 -21.44
C CYS A 45 -5.97 3.65 -21.74
N GLY A 46 -5.55 4.11 -22.92
CA GLY A 46 -4.17 3.98 -23.40
C GLY A 46 -3.45 5.32 -23.43
N GLU A 47 -2.20 5.34 -23.01
CA GLU A 47 -1.31 6.48 -23.27
C GLU A 47 -0.96 6.54 -24.77
N LEU A 48 -1.14 7.70 -25.39
CA LEU A 48 -0.76 7.91 -26.79
C LEU A 48 0.75 8.14 -26.96
N SER A 49 1.39 8.65 -25.92
CA SER A 49 2.83 8.86 -25.84
C SER A 49 3.31 8.69 -24.40
N GLU A 50 4.55 8.23 -24.26
CA GLU A 50 5.20 8.02 -22.96
C GLU A 50 5.23 9.34 -22.18
N GLY A 51 4.53 9.40 -21.04
CA GLY A 51 4.46 10.58 -20.18
C GLY A 51 3.32 11.56 -20.47
N ALA A 52 2.34 11.18 -21.30
CA ALA A 52 1.11 11.96 -21.45
C ALA A 52 0.30 11.94 -20.13
N ALA A 53 -0.07 13.12 -19.62
CA ALA A 53 -0.83 13.22 -18.37
C ALA A 53 -2.29 12.73 -18.46
N ILE A 54 -2.79 12.50 -19.68
CA ILE A 54 -4.17 12.08 -19.98
C ILE A 54 -4.09 10.99 -21.06
N GLY A 55 -4.73 9.85 -20.81
CA GLY A 55 -4.87 8.78 -21.78
C GLY A 55 -6.05 8.99 -22.71
N CYS A 56 -6.20 8.14 -23.73
CA CYS A 56 -7.36 8.14 -24.61
C CYS A 56 -8.04 6.78 -24.62
N CYS A 57 -9.37 6.79 -24.71
CA CYS A 57 -10.16 5.58 -24.87
C CYS A 57 -9.98 5.01 -26.27
N VAL A 58 -9.23 3.92 -26.37
CA VAL A 58 -8.96 3.23 -27.63
C VAL A 58 -9.57 1.84 -27.58
N LEU A 59 -10.00 1.33 -28.74
CA LEU A 59 -10.55 -0.02 -28.86
C LEU A 59 -9.53 -1.05 -28.35
N GLY A 60 -9.96 -1.90 -27.42
CA GLY A 60 -9.10 -2.87 -26.78
C GLY A 60 -9.81 -3.64 -25.67
N THR A 61 -9.22 -4.76 -25.27
CA THR A 61 -9.67 -5.49 -24.08
C THR A 61 -8.90 -5.00 -22.88
N ARG A 62 -9.62 -4.66 -21.81
CA ARG A 62 -9.02 -4.42 -20.49
C ARG A 62 -8.29 -5.66 -20.00
N GLY A 63 -7.31 -5.44 -19.15
CA GLY A 63 -6.61 -6.53 -18.49
C GLY A 63 -7.44 -7.13 -17.36
N GLN A 64 -6.80 -8.00 -16.58
CA GLN A 64 -7.40 -8.62 -15.39
C GLN A 64 -6.68 -8.20 -14.10
N GLY A 65 -5.67 -7.34 -14.23
CA GLY A 65 -4.86 -6.86 -13.12
C GLY A 65 -5.70 -6.14 -12.08
N GLN A 66 -5.74 -6.71 -10.87
CA GLN A 66 -6.38 -6.09 -9.71
C GLN A 66 -5.50 -4.98 -9.15
N PRO A 67 -6.05 -4.05 -8.36
CA PRO A 67 -5.25 -3.08 -7.63
C PRO A 67 -4.10 -3.77 -6.88
N GLY A 68 -2.90 -3.21 -6.97
CA GLY A 68 -1.69 -3.70 -6.30
C GLY A 68 -0.97 -4.85 -7.01
N GLU A 69 -1.54 -5.41 -8.09
CA GLU A 69 -0.84 -6.37 -8.94
C GLU A 69 0.14 -5.66 -9.87
N THR A 70 1.25 -6.32 -10.21
CA THR A 70 2.27 -5.77 -11.10
C THR A 70 1.76 -5.66 -12.53
N CYS A 71 2.11 -4.59 -13.23
CA CYS A 71 1.70 -4.34 -14.61
C CYS A 71 2.88 -3.80 -15.45
N THR A 72 2.71 -3.75 -16.77
CA THR A 72 3.68 -3.12 -17.68
C THR A 72 3.12 -1.90 -18.41
N ARG A 73 1.78 -1.77 -18.44
CA ARG A 73 1.03 -0.69 -19.09
C ARG A 73 -0.41 -0.69 -18.57
N GLY A 74 -1.14 0.42 -18.74
CA GLY A 74 -2.52 0.57 -18.23
C GLY A 74 -3.50 -0.50 -18.71
N ALA A 75 -3.29 -1.03 -19.92
CA ALA A 75 -4.12 -2.09 -20.47
C ALA A 75 -3.98 -3.46 -19.78
N ASP A 76 -3.02 -3.64 -18.88
CA ASP A 76 -2.90 -4.86 -18.08
C ASP A 76 -3.84 -4.85 -16.87
N CYS A 77 -4.38 -3.68 -16.50
CA CYS A 77 -5.26 -3.48 -15.35
C CYS A 77 -6.74 -3.62 -15.73
N GLU A 78 -7.57 -4.10 -14.81
CA GLU A 78 -9.01 -4.25 -15.04
C GLU A 78 -9.71 -2.90 -15.09
N ILE A 79 -9.47 -2.06 -14.07
CA ILE A 79 -10.17 -0.77 -13.90
C ILE A 79 -9.25 0.45 -13.90
N GLY A 80 -8.04 0.33 -13.37
CA GLY A 80 -7.15 1.46 -13.15
C GLY A 80 -6.04 1.64 -14.18
N LEU A 81 -5.08 2.47 -13.79
CA LEU A 81 -3.84 2.74 -14.51
C LEU A 81 -2.72 1.86 -14.00
N CYS A 82 -1.68 1.72 -14.80
CA CYS A 82 -0.42 1.13 -14.38
C CYS A 82 0.49 2.24 -13.87
N LEU A 83 0.60 2.38 -12.55
CA LEU A 83 1.30 3.49 -11.90
C LEU A 83 2.68 3.07 -11.39
N GLU A 84 3.67 3.93 -11.63
CA GLU A 84 5.05 3.72 -11.18
C GLU A 84 5.22 4.17 -9.72
N ARG A 85 5.88 3.33 -8.93
CA ARG A 85 6.39 3.63 -7.60
C ARG A 85 7.79 4.24 -7.68
N ASP A 86 8.25 4.92 -6.64
CA ASP A 86 9.57 5.57 -6.56
C ASP A 86 10.79 4.64 -6.76
N ASP A 87 10.63 3.32 -6.72
CA ASP A 87 11.66 2.33 -7.07
C ASP A 87 11.58 1.80 -8.51
N GLY A 88 10.69 2.35 -9.34
CA GLY A 88 10.44 1.94 -10.72
C GLY A 88 9.54 0.72 -10.86
N ALA A 89 9.01 0.16 -9.77
CA ALA A 89 8.02 -0.91 -9.84
C ALA A 89 6.66 -0.35 -10.27
N LEU A 90 5.95 -1.07 -11.13
CA LEU A 90 4.67 -0.66 -11.72
C LEU A 90 3.52 -1.50 -11.15
N PHE A 91 2.45 -0.85 -10.71
CA PHE A 91 1.28 -1.50 -10.10
C PHE A 91 -0.04 -0.98 -10.67
N CYS A 92 -1.01 -1.87 -10.80
CA CYS A 92 -2.37 -1.49 -11.15
C CYS A 92 -3.02 -0.68 -10.03
N SER A 93 -3.67 0.43 -10.36
CA SER A 93 -4.51 1.21 -9.45
C SER A 93 -5.97 0.75 -9.46
N GLY A 94 -6.77 1.28 -8.54
CA GLY A 94 -8.21 1.09 -8.47
C GLY A 94 -8.87 2.13 -7.59
N GLU A 95 -10.19 2.17 -7.59
CA GLU A 95 -10.96 3.09 -6.73
C GLU A 95 -10.88 2.67 -5.26
N CYS A 96 -10.93 3.66 -4.36
CA CYS A 96 -10.98 3.46 -2.92
C CYS A 96 -11.79 4.55 -2.22
N GLU A 97 -12.41 4.18 -1.09
CA GLU A 97 -13.07 5.13 -0.16
C GLU A 97 -12.19 5.41 1.07
N GLY A 98 -11.07 4.70 1.18
CA GLY A 98 -10.05 4.85 2.21
C GLY A 98 -9.01 3.74 2.12
N ASP A 99 -7.99 3.85 2.95
CA ASP A 99 -6.81 2.97 2.94
C ASP A 99 -7.12 1.48 3.10
N LEU A 100 -8.22 1.14 3.79
CA LEU A 100 -8.68 -0.25 3.96
C LEU A 100 -9.22 -0.88 2.67
N ASN A 101 -9.55 -0.08 1.66
CA ASN A 101 -9.96 -0.59 0.34
C ASN A 101 -8.76 -0.92 -0.55
N CYS A 102 -7.56 -0.46 -0.18
CA CYS A 102 -6.36 -0.67 -0.96
C CYS A 102 -5.58 -1.90 -0.48
N PRO A 103 -4.97 -2.65 -1.41
CA PRO A 103 -3.99 -3.67 -1.06
C PRO A 103 -2.82 -3.05 -0.27
N VAL A 104 -2.12 -3.89 0.48
CA VAL A 104 -0.96 -3.53 1.32
C VAL A 104 0.14 -2.71 0.62
N THR A 105 0.36 -2.94 -0.67
CA THR A 105 1.36 -2.23 -1.48
C THR A 105 0.90 -0.83 -1.93
N MET A 106 -0.34 -0.46 -1.63
CA MET A 106 -0.99 0.77 -2.08
C MET A 106 -1.60 1.56 -0.92
N LYS A 107 -1.88 2.84 -1.18
CA LYS A 107 -2.52 3.80 -0.27
C LYS A 107 -3.65 4.49 -1.00
N CYS A 108 -4.76 4.75 -0.32
CA CYS A 108 -5.83 5.54 -0.88
C CYS A 108 -5.43 7.01 -0.88
N ASP A 109 -5.50 7.66 -2.04
CA ASP A 109 -5.49 9.10 -2.11
C ASP A 109 -6.91 9.62 -1.86
N ASP A 110 -7.15 10.20 -0.69
CA ASP A 110 -8.48 10.68 -0.27
C ASP A 110 -9.02 11.81 -1.17
N VAL A 111 -8.16 12.49 -1.94
CA VAL A 111 -8.57 13.59 -2.83
C VAL A 111 -9.15 13.04 -4.12
N PHE A 112 -8.51 12.01 -4.68
CA PHE A 112 -8.93 11.41 -5.95
C PHE A 112 -9.79 10.16 -5.77
N GLY A 113 -9.75 9.50 -4.62
CA GLY A 113 -10.42 8.22 -4.37
C GLY A 113 -9.78 7.05 -5.12
N TRP A 114 -8.44 7.05 -5.23
CA TRP A 114 -7.68 6.02 -5.95
C TRP A 114 -6.55 5.42 -5.12
N CYS A 115 -6.36 4.11 -5.23
CA CYS A 115 -5.20 3.40 -4.69
C CYS A 115 -3.95 3.75 -5.51
N LEU A 116 -3.01 4.44 -4.89
CA LEU A 116 -1.70 4.78 -5.43
C LEU A 116 -0.62 3.88 -4.82
N PRO A 117 0.46 3.53 -5.55
CA PRO A 117 1.57 2.79 -4.97
C PRO A 117 2.14 3.53 -3.75
N ARG A 118 2.32 2.82 -2.63
CA ARG A 118 3.02 3.39 -1.46
C ARG A 118 4.45 3.68 -1.82
N ARG A 119 5.00 4.79 -1.31
CA ARG A 119 6.42 5.08 -1.53
C ARG A 119 7.29 4.14 -0.70
N THR A 120 8.47 3.79 -1.20
CA THR A 120 9.40 2.91 -0.49
C THR A 120 9.98 3.54 0.78
N ASP A 121 9.93 4.87 0.89
CA ASP A 121 10.36 5.64 2.05
C ASP A 121 9.21 6.02 3.01
N GLU A 122 7.96 5.65 2.69
CA GLU A 122 6.83 5.95 3.54
C GLU A 122 6.86 5.05 4.80
N PRO A 123 6.81 5.64 6.02
CA PRO A 123 6.80 4.85 7.23
C PRO A 123 5.51 4.03 7.31
N LEU A 124 5.59 2.83 7.88
CA LEU A 124 4.38 2.06 8.18
C LEU A 124 3.51 2.83 9.17
N GLU A 125 2.21 2.85 8.93
CA GLU A 125 1.19 3.42 9.81
C GLU A 125 0.56 2.33 10.70
N GLY A 126 0.61 1.07 10.27
CA GLY A 126 -0.01 -0.03 11.01
C GLY A 126 0.28 -1.41 10.41
N CYS A 127 0.10 -2.44 11.24
CA CYS A 127 0.38 -3.84 10.88
C CYS A 127 -0.52 -4.38 9.77
N TRP A 128 -1.70 -3.79 9.62
CA TRP A 128 -2.63 -4.10 8.53
C TRP A 128 -1.97 -3.87 7.15
N GLN A 129 -1.02 -2.93 7.03
CA GLN A 129 -0.25 -2.70 5.81
C GLN A 129 0.72 -3.84 5.48
N LEU A 130 0.95 -4.77 6.40
CA LEU A 130 1.74 -5.98 6.17
C LEU A 130 0.87 -7.24 6.22
N SER A 131 -0.46 -7.09 6.32
CA SER A 131 -1.38 -8.19 6.63
C SER A 131 -0.97 -8.96 7.90
N LEU A 132 -0.49 -8.22 8.90
CA LEU A 132 -0.12 -8.73 10.22
C LEU A 132 -1.07 -8.19 11.28
N ASP A 133 -1.22 -8.95 12.37
CA ASP A 133 -1.96 -8.49 13.54
C ASP A 133 -1.14 -7.47 14.34
N GLN A 134 -1.80 -6.43 14.86
CA GLN A 134 -1.16 -5.47 15.75
C GLN A 134 -0.94 -6.08 17.14
N CYS A 135 0.17 -5.74 17.78
CA CYS A 135 0.50 -6.19 19.13
C CYS A 135 1.05 -5.06 19.98
N PHE A 136 0.89 -5.21 21.29
CA PHE A 136 1.55 -4.39 22.29
C PHE A 136 2.68 -5.16 22.97
N GLU A 137 2.56 -6.47 23.09
CA GLU A 137 3.55 -7.36 23.71
C GLU A 137 3.47 -8.76 23.10
N ASN A 138 4.46 -9.60 23.40
CA ASN A 138 4.53 -10.97 22.90
C ASN A 138 3.29 -11.81 23.22
N GLU A 139 2.58 -11.54 24.32
CA GLU A 139 1.36 -12.26 24.68
C GLU A 139 0.16 -11.97 23.77
N ASN A 140 0.16 -10.84 23.04
CA ASN A 140 -0.89 -10.58 22.04
C ASN A 140 -0.73 -11.41 20.77
N CYS A 141 0.43 -12.07 20.59
CA CYS A 141 0.74 -12.83 19.39
C CYS A 141 0.50 -14.33 19.58
N PRO A 142 0.29 -15.07 18.48
CA PRO A 142 0.22 -16.53 18.50
C PRO A 142 1.42 -17.17 19.22
N PRO A 143 1.31 -18.42 19.71
CA PRO A 143 2.39 -19.08 20.45
C PRO A 143 3.71 -19.22 19.66
N ASP A 144 3.67 -19.28 18.33
CA ASP A 144 4.84 -19.30 17.45
C ASP A 144 5.21 -17.91 16.89
N GLY A 145 4.62 -16.86 17.44
CA GLY A 145 4.85 -15.48 17.10
C GLY A 145 5.42 -14.64 18.25
N ARG A 146 5.88 -13.46 17.88
CA ARG A 146 6.42 -12.42 18.75
C ARG A 146 5.93 -11.06 18.28
N CYS A 147 5.96 -10.09 19.18
CA CYS A 147 5.71 -8.70 18.90
C CYS A 147 7.01 -8.01 18.50
N GLU A 148 7.03 -7.40 17.32
CA GLU A 148 8.22 -6.79 16.72
C GLU A 148 7.88 -5.41 16.16
N ASN A 149 8.76 -4.43 16.36
CA ASN A 149 8.64 -3.12 15.74
C ASN A 149 8.98 -3.22 14.25
N MET A 150 7.96 -3.14 13.40
CA MET A 150 8.08 -3.10 11.94
C MET A 150 8.21 -1.66 11.41
N GLY A 151 7.99 -0.67 12.27
CA GLY A 151 8.05 0.75 11.92
C GLY A 151 9.46 1.34 11.99
N THR A 152 9.54 2.64 12.21
CA THR A 152 10.80 3.35 12.46
C THR A 152 10.96 3.68 13.94
N ALA A 153 12.11 4.24 14.33
CA ALA A 153 12.30 4.73 15.70
C ALA A 153 11.39 5.92 16.05
N GLU A 154 10.91 6.67 15.05
CA GLU A 154 10.02 7.83 15.24
C GLU A 154 8.54 7.47 15.08
N ASN A 155 8.26 6.37 14.37
CA ASN A 155 6.91 5.88 14.14
C ASN A 155 6.91 4.36 14.33
N GLU A 156 6.88 3.93 15.59
CA GLU A 156 6.94 2.52 15.93
C GLU A 156 5.61 1.83 15.59
N VAL A 157 5.69 0.68 14.91
CA VAL A 157 4.53 -0.12 14.51
C VAL A 157 4.76 -1.55 14.94
N PHE A 158 4.13 -1.95 16.04
CA PHE A 158 4.36 -3.26 16.64
C PHE A 158 3.40 -4.30 16.08
N CYS A 159 3.96 -5.30 15.40
CA CYS A 159 3.21 -6.34 14.71
C CYS A 159 3.59 -7.73 15.18
N CYS A 160 2.62 -8.64 15.12
CA CYS A 160 2.87 -10.05 15.33
C CYS A 160 3.60 -10.64 14.12
N THR A 161 4.88 -10.95 14.31
CA THR A 161 5.69 -11.67 13.33
C THR A 161 5.93 -13.10 13.79
N ARG A 162 6.21 -14.00 12.86
CA ARG A 162 6.55 -15.38 13.19
C ARG A 162 7.98 -15.47 13.71
N GLY A 163 8.18 -16.14 14.85
CA GLY A 163 9.51 -16.38 15.39
C GLY A 163 9.54 -16.60 16.90
N ALA A 164 10.71 -17.00 17.40
CA ALA A 164 10.93 -17.17 18.83
C ALA A 164 10.85 -15.82 19.55
N ARG A 165 10.27 -15.83 20.75
CA ARG A 165 10.25 -14.71 21.69
C ARG A 165 11.61 -14.55 22.36
N GLY A 166 11.88 -13.35 22.83
CA GLY A 166 13.04 -13.08 23.67
C GLY A 166 12.98 -13.81 25.01
N THR A 167 14.09 -13.82 25.73
CA THR A 167 14.21 -14.52 27.02
C THR A 167 14.72 -13.63 28.15
N LYS A 168 15.07 -12.38 27.86
CA LYS A 168 15.51 -11.42 28.87
C LYS A 168 14.30 -10.85 29.60
N GLY A 169 14.38 -10.84 30.93
CA GLY A 169 13.36 -10.29 31.81
C GLY A 169 13.41 -8.76 31.87
N VAL A 170 12.42 -8.19 32.56
CA VAL A 170 12.26 -6.73 32.74
C VAL A 170 13.49 -6.12 33.41
N GLY A 171 13.96 -4.98 32.88
CA GLY A 171 15.12 -4.25 33.37
C GLY A 171 16.48 -4.85 32.99
N GLU A 172 16.52 -5.97 32.28
CA GLU A 172 17.75 -6.47 31.67
C GLU A 172 18.13 -5.63 30.43
N ALA A 173 19.44 -5.47 30.17
CA ALA A 173 19.92 -4.74 29.02
C ALA A 173 19.57 -5.44 27.70
N CYS A 174 19.09 -4.69 26.73
CA CYS A 174 18.72 -5.17 25.39
C CYS A 174 19.31 -4.29 24.29
N ALA A 175 19.64 -4.91 23.16
CA ALA A 175 19.97 -4.20 21.92
C ALA A 175 18.77 -4.11 20.96
N SER A 176 17.78 -4.98 21.14
CA SER A 176 16.53 -4.99 20.37
C SER A 176 15.41 -5.63 21.18
N GLU A 177 14.18 -5.38 20.77
CA GLU A 177 12.94 -5.94 21.30
C GLU A 177 12.94 -7.47 21.25
N LEU A 178 13.62 -8.05 20.26
CA LEU A 178 13.71 -9.49 20.02
C LEU A 178 14.39 -10.24 21.16
N GLU A 179 15.17 -9.55 21.99
CA GLU A 179 15.84 -10.15 23.14
C GLU A 179 14.93 -10.25 24.37
N CYS A 180 13.86 -9.45 24.42
CA CYS A 180 13.02 -9.28 25.59
C CYS A 180 11.82 -10.23 25.59
N GLU A 181 11.51 -10.80 26.76
CA GLU A 181 10.39 -11.74 26.94
C GLU A 181 9.03 -11.12 26.58
N TYR A 182 8.85 -9.83 26.83
CA TYR A 182 7.64 -9.07 26.49
C TYR A 182 7.70 -8.38 25.12
N GLY A 183 8.85 -8.42 24.44
CA GLY A 183 9.01 -7.87 23.08
C GLY A 183 9.18 -6.36 23.03
N ARG A 184 9.73 -5.72 24.08
CA ARG A 184 10.02 -4.27 24.09
C ARG A 184 11.36 -3.93 24.71
N CYS A 185 12.13 -3.09 24.02
CA CYS A 185 13.43 -2.59 24.44
C CYS A 185 13.41 -1.05 24.51
N LEU A 186 13.19 -0.47 25.69
CA LEU A 186 13.07 0.97 25.89
C LEU A 186 14.32 1.51 26.59
N GLY A 187 14.99 2.48 25.98
CA GLY A 187 16.23 3.05 26.52
C GLY A 187 17.35 2.02 26.74
N GLY A 188 17.33 0.91 25.98
CA GLY A 188 18.28 -0.19 26.13
C GLY A 188 17.95 -1.16 27.27
N LEU A 189 16.75 -1.11 27.85
CA LEU A 189 16.26 -2.03 28.88
C LEU A 189 14.97 -2.72 28.44
N CYS A 190 14.85 -4.01 28.75
CA CYS A 190 13.63 -4.76 28.48
C CYS A 190 12.47 -4.23 29.33
N SER A 191 11.37 -3.86 28.67
CA SER A 191 10.16 -3.36 29.31
C SER A 191 9.11 -4.47 29.45
N ALA A 192 8.10 -4.24 30.29
CA ALA A 192 6.90 -5.05 30.42
C ALA A 192 5.69 -4.16 30.67
N ALA A 193 4.49 -4.72 30.48
CA ALA A 193 3.25 -4.08 30.89
C ALA A 193 3.23 -3.90 32.43
N CYS A 194 2.68 -2.77 32.88
CA CYS A 194 2.47 -2.48 34.29
C CYS A 194 1.18 -1.67 34.46
N ASP A 195 0.55 -1.76 35.64
CA ASP A 195 -0.65 -1.00 35.95
C ASP A 195 -0.69 -0.57 37.43
N PHE A 196 -1.80 0.02 37.88
CA PHE A 196 -1.96 0.45 39.27
C PHE A 196 -1.98 -0.71 40.30
N ASN A 197 -2.16 -1.95 39.85
CA ASN A 197 -2.28 -3.14 40.69
C ASN A 197 -1.03 -4.04 40.62
N THR A 198 -0.28 -3.95 39.54
CA THR A 198 0.83 -4.84 39.17
C THR A 198 2.00 -4.00 38.67
N ASP A 199 3.05 -3.93 39.49
CA ASP A 199 4.30 -3.27 39.14
C ASP A 199 5.42 -4.31 39.05
N PRO A 200 5.73 -4.84 37.85
CA PRO A 200 6.86 -5.72 37.64
C PRO A 200 8.19 -4.96 37.43
N CYS A 201 8.17 -3.61 37.49
CA CYS A 201 9.31 -2.79 37.13
C CYS A 201 10.38 -2.82 38.23
N PRO A 202 11.65 -3.09 37.91
CA PRO A 202 12.71 -3.04 38.91
C PRO A 202 12.94 -1.60 39.40
N GLU A 203 12.60 -1.31 40.66
CA GLU A 203 12.63 0.05 41.25
C GLU A 203 13.98 0.77 41.13
N ALA A 204 15.09 0.05 40.95
CA ALA A 204 16.43 0.62 40.84
C ALA A 204 16.77 1.16 39.45
N THR A 205 16.07 0.70 38.40
CA THR A 205 16.40 1.02 37.00
C THR A 205 15.21 1.50 36.19
N MET A 206 13.99 1.20 36.63
CA MET A 206 12.76 1.50 35.92
C MET A 206 11.64 1.94 36.89
N TYR A 207 10.61 2.57 36.34
CA TYR A 207 9.37 2.87 37.05
C TYR A 207 8.16 2.51 36.20
N CYS A 208 7.03 2.22 36.84
CA CYS A 208 5.79 2.00 36.12
C CYS A 208 5.15 3.34 35.68
N ASP A 209 5.10 3.60 34.37
CA ASP A 209 4.28 4.67 33.79
C ASP A 209 2.86 4.14 33.62
N THR A 210 2.01 4.34 34.63
CA THR A 210 0.62 3.85 34.62
C THR A 210 -0.27 4.52 33.58
N ILE A 211 0.16 5.63 32.96
CA ILE A 211 -0.58 6.26 31.86
C ILE A 211 -0.29 5.52 30.56
N ARG A 212 0.96 5.06 30.38
CA ARG A 212 1.40 4.28 29.22
C ARG A 212 1.34 2.77 29.44
N GLU A 213 0.94 2.36 30.64
CA GLU A 213 0.79 0.98 31.11
C GLU A 213 2.05 0.13 30.88
N ARG A 214 3.24 0.70 31.13
CA ARG A 214 4.53 0.01 30.92
C ARG A 214 5.67 0.49 31.80
N CYS A 215 6.68 -0.36 31.96
CA CYS A 215 7.93 -0.01 32.63
C CYS A 215 8.79 0.92 31.75
N GLU A 216 9.13 2.10 32.26
CA GLU A 216 10.01 3.07 31.62
C GLU A 216 11.35 3.18 32.37
N PRO A 217 12.48 3.36 31.68
CA PRO A 217 13.75 3.66 32.33
C PRO A 217 13.69 4.95 33.19
N LEU A 218 14.37 4.94 34.33
CA LEU A 218 14.53 6.09 35.23
C LEU A 218 15.41 7.21 34.67
#